data_AF-A0A958VWP1-F1
#
_entry.id   AF-A0A958VWP1-F1
#
_cell.length_a   1.000
_cell.length_b   1.000
_cell.length_c   1.000
_cell.angle_alpha   90.00
_cell.angle_beta   90.00
_cell.angle_gamma   90.00
#
_symmetry.space_group_name_H-M   'P 1'
#
loop_
_entity.id
_entity.type
_entity.pdbx_description
1 polymer ?
#
loop_
_entity_poly.entity_id
_entity_poly.type
_entity_poly.pdbx_seq_one_letter_code
_entity_poly.pdbx_strand_id
1 'polypeptide(L)'
;MAKLKNIVKQLSEKDFKAIYDSLIESNAEKSAYLLKALRERQLSDSKIMVELEVNANAYYTLRSRLNQKIEEHLLEQMESPRTDILRKVANLNEVLFTKKRTISIATLKKLEKELIDYDLANELTVVYKSLKKIHINSPEHFTYSQLYNRHVAYMLAVDKAEDLLAEYFKKYGSYLLSGDETEKMGLVLLMKEMQNVAHLYESHRLYVYQSCMLIHHRLFVETEDSMEGESIEDIFDHVQKIFDNYNLDPLYYHLNLVFEFLKLEYYNHYKVYRQAEKYFEEVNDAIANLLVNYPHYTFPAQVLVSKIERCLRLGTENELYAENESLFIDFEPDTLDVPRHTVFTMYRALSSYYVGKYEESAKIINTLLNEVSLKKYPFAQMEVKTLLALQYCMLNDFELFNQLANSIQRQIRLFGKHACENILYFIKILKIAVSESKKDKRKKISQLVPKLQGVKVNYFAPTLLIRMDDKFVDSLVSL
;
A
#
# COMPACT_ATOMS: atom_id res chain seq x y z
N MET A 1 -0.79 8.60 -15.33
CA MET A 1 -1.24 9.69 -16.25
C MET A 1 -2.21 10.68 -15.59
N ALA A 2 -2.98 10.28 -14.56
CA ALA A 2 -3.95 11.13 -13.87
C ALA A 2 -3.38 12.03 -12.74
N LYS A 3 -2.21 11.71 -12.17
CA LYS A 3 -1.58 12.45 -11.05
C LYS A 3 -1.52 13.97 -11.27
N LEU A 4 -0.89 14.42 -12.36
CA LEU A 4 -0.77 15.86 -12.62
C LEU A 4 -2.13 16.54 -12.80
N LYS A 5 -3.07 15.90 -13.49
CA LYS A 5 -4.41 16.44 -13.73
C LYS A 5 -5.21 16.57 -12.43
N ASN A 6 -5.07 15.61 -11.53
CA ASN A 6 -5.71 15.63 -10.21
C ASN A 6 -5.06 16.67 -9.29
N ILE A 7 -3.72 16.73 -9.25
CA ILE A 7 -2.97 17.76 -8.50
C ILE A 7 -3.38 19.16 -8.98
N VAL A 8 -3.40 19.41 -10.29
CA VAL A 8 -3.76 20.72 -10.87
C VAL A 8 -5.21 21.12 -10.57
N LYS A 9 -6.13 20.15 -10.49
CA LYS A 9 -7.53 20.39 -10.07
C LYS A 9 -7.66 20.68 -8.57
N GLN A 10 -6.78 20.13 -7.75
CA GLN A 10 -6.77 20.30 -6.29
C GLN A 10 -6.02 21.56 -5.85
N LEU A 11 -5.23 22.19 -6.72
CA LEU A 11 -4.59 23.48 -6.43
C LEU A 11 -5.64 24.55 -6.08
N SER A 12 -5.39 25.31 -5.01
CA SER A 12 -6.20 26.49 -4.70
C SER A 12 -6.18 27.50 -5.86
N GLU A 13 -7.19 28.38 -5.96
CA GLU A 13 -7.17 29.43 -7.00
C GLU A 13 -5.95 30.35 -6.88
N LYS A 14 -5.46 30.56 -5.66
CA LYS A 14 -4.28 31.39 -5.39
C LYS A 14 -3.01 30.72 -5.93
N ASP A 15 -2.80 29.44 -5.65
CA ASP A 15 -1.60 28.72 -6.05
C ASP A 15 -1.56 28.48 -7.56
N PHE A 16 -2.71 28.15 -8.15
CA PHE A 16 -2.82 28.02 -9.59
C PHE A 16 -2.46 29.31 -10.32
N LYS A 17 -2.96 30.45 -9.84
CA LYS A 17 -2.67 31.74 -10.45
C LYS A 17 -1.19 32.11 -10.29
N ALA A 18 -0.60 31.86 -9.12
CA ALA A 18 0.82 32.09 -8.88
C ALA A 18 1.73 31.26 -9.80
N ILE A 19 1.42 29.96 -9.97
CA ILE A 19 2.18 29.07 -10.87
C ILE A 19 1.98 29.50 -12.32
N TYR A 20 0.75 29.83 -12.73
CA TYR A 20 0.45 30.30 -14.08
C TYR A 20 1.20 31.58 -14.43
N ASP A 21 1.15 32.59 -13.55
CA ASP A 21 1.83 33.88 -13.75
C ASP A 21 3.35 33.68 -13.78
N SER A 22 3.92 32.84 -12.91
CA SER A 22 5.35 32.48 -12.91
C SER A 22 5.80 31.82 -14.22
N LEU A 23 4.96 30.95 -14.79
CA LEU A 23 5.24 30.30 -16.08
C LEU A 23 5.20 31.29 -17.25
N ILE A 24 4.28 32.25 -17.23
CA ILE A 24 4.20 33.32 -18.24
C ILE A 24 5.41 34.25 -18.14
N GLU A 25 5.78 34.69 -16.93
CA GLU A 25 6.96 35.54 -16.70
C GLU A 25 8.28 34.86 -17.13
N SER A 26 8.34 33.53 -17.03
CA SER A 26 9.49 32.72 -17.46
C SER A 26 9.49 32.39 -18.97
N ASN A 27 8.62 33.00 -19.78
CA ASN A 27 8.42 32.68 -21.20
C ASN A 27 8.07 31.20 -21.49
N ALA A 28 7.44 30.51 -20.53
CA ALA A 28 7.04 29.10 -20.64
C ALA A 28 5.56 28.96 -21.06
N GLU A 29 5.15 29.68 -22.11
CA GLU A 29 3.75 29.79 -22.57
C GLU A 29 3.07 28.44 -22.83
N LYS A 30 3.80 27.47 -23.41
CA LYS A 30 3.28 26.11 -23.67
C LYS A 30 2.98 25.34 -22.38
N SER A 31 3.78 25.54 -21.32
CA SER A 31 3.54 24.94 -20.00
C SER A 31 2.38 25.63 -19.27
N ALA A 32 2.25 26.95 -19.40
CA ALA A 32 1.12 27.71 -18.86
C ALA A 32 -0.21 27.29 -19.53
N TYR A 33 -0.19 27.10 -20.86
CA TYR A 33 -1.34 26.58 -21.59
C TYR A 33 -1.70 25.16 -21.16
N LEU A 34 -0.71 24.28 -20.98
CA LEU A 34 -0.93 22.92 -20.47
C LEU A 34 -1.58 22.94 -19.07
N LEU A 35 -1.08 23.77 -18.16
CA LEU A 35 -1.63 23.93 -16.81
C LEU A 35 -3.11 24.38 -16.85
N LYS A 36 -3.41 25.38 -17.68
CA LYS A 36 -4.78 25.88 -17.86
C LYS A 36 -5.71 24.85 -18.50
N ALA A 37 -5.23 24.15 -19.53
CA ALA A 37 -5.98 23.09 -20.21
C ALA A 37 -6.31 21.94 -19.25
N LEU A 38 -5.39 21.57 -18.35
CA LEU A 38 -5.61 20.51 -17.35
C LEU A 38 -6.62 20.90 -16.26
N ARG A 39 -6.72 22.19 -15.89
CA ARG A 39 -7.67 22.69 -14.88
C ARG A 39 -9.07 22.95 -15.44
N GLU A 40 -9.15 23.71 -16.54
CA GLU A 40 -10.42 24.27 -17.02
C GLU A 40 -11.12 23.39 -18.06
N ARG A 41 -10.36 22.59 -18.83
CA ARG A 41 -10.90 21.86 -19.97
C ARG A 41 -10.74 20.36 -19.73
N GLN A 42 -11.84 19.60 -19.76
CA GLN A 42 -11.79 18.13 -19.78
C GLN A 42 -11.33 17.60 -21.15
N LEU A 43 -10.26 18.16 -21.71
CA LEU A 43 -9.67 17.67 -22.95
C LEU A 43 -8.85 16.39 -22.66
N SER A 44 -8.84 15.50 -23.63
CA SER A 44 -7.95 14.34 -23.64
C SER A 44 -6.54 14.80 -23.99
N ASP A 45 -5.52 14.14 -23.45
CA ASP A 45 -4.10 14.43 -23.72
C ASP A 45 -3.81 14.50 -25.24
N SER A 46 -4.45 13.64 -26.03
CA SER A 46 -4.37 13.66 -27.51
C SER A 46 -4.84 14.97 -28.14
N LYS A 47 -5.88 15.63 -27.62
CA LYS A 47 -6.37 16.92 -28.12
C LYS A 47 -5.47 18.07 -27.67
N ILE A 48 -4.97 18.00 -26.44
CA ILE A 48 -4.04 19.01 -25.89
C ILE A 48 -2.73 19.01 -26.69
N MET A 49 -2.23 17.83 -27.08
CA MET A 49 -1.04 17.70 -27.94
C MET A 49 -1.20 18.37 -29.31
N VAL A 50 -2.39 18.23 -29.92
CA VAL A 50 -2.72 18.86 -31.21
C VAL A 50 -2.79 20.38 -31.07
N GLU A 51 -3.43 20.90 -30.03
CA GLU A 51 -3.51 22.36 -29.79
C GLU A 51 -2.17 23.00 -29.43
N LEU A 52 -1.28 22.25 -28.77
CA LEU A 52 0.07 22.73 -28.41
C LEU A 52 1.10 22.59 -29.56
N GLU A 53 0.71 21.94 -30.65
CA GLU A 53 1.59 21.58 -31.78
C GLU A 53 2.86 20.85 -31.31
N VAL A 54 2.72 19.83 -30.46
CA VAL A 54 3.84 19.06 -29.90
C VAL A 54 3.71 17.57 -30.16
N ASN A 55 4.85 16.90 -30.40
CA ASN A 55 4.91 15.45 -30.48
C ASN A 55 4.83 14.80 -29.07
N ALA A 56 4.65 13.48 -29.01
CA ALA A 56 4.49 12.75 -27.76
C ALA A 56 5.66 12.97 -26.78
N ASN A 57 6.90 12.91 -27.27
CA ASN A 57 8.10 13.06 -26.44
C ASN A 57 8.22 14.48 -25.84
N ALA A 58 7.94 15.51 -26.64
CA ALA A 58 7.91 16.90 -26.20
C ALA A 58 6.78 17.13 -25.18
N TYR A 59 5.61 16.52 -25.39
CA TYR A 59 4.49 16.59 -24.45
C TYR A 59 4.84 15.97 -23.09
N TYR A 60 5.44 14.77 -23.05
CA TYR A 60 5.88 14.15 -21.79
C TYR A 60 6.95 14.97 -21.07
N THR A 61 7.85 15.60 -21.83
CA THR A 61 8.90 16.47 -21.28
C THR A 61 8.30 17.74 -20.66
N LEU A 62 7.35 18.39 -21.35
CA LEU A 62 6.59 19.53 -20.82
C LEU A 62 5.82 19.14 -19.57
N ARG A 63 5.21 17.95 -19.55
CA ARG A 63 4.44 17.44 -18.42
C ARG A 63 5.31 17.18 -17.19
N SER A 64 6.47 16.56 -17.39
CA SER A 64 7.44 16.30 -16.31
C SER A 64 7.95 17.61 -15.70
N ARG A 65 8.35 18.57 -16.55
CA ARG A 65 8.78 19.91 -16.10
C ARG A 65 7.68 20.68 -15.38
N LEU A 66 6.44 20.60 -15.86
CA LEU A 66 5.30 21.22 -15.20
C LEU A 66 5.03 20.59 -13.82
N ASN A 67 5.13 19.26 -13.72
CA ASN A 67 5.00 18.56 -12.44
C ASN A 67 6.10 18.99 -11.45
N GLN A 68 7.37 19.04 -11.90
CA GLN A 68 8.47 19.54 -11.09
C GLN A 68 8.24 20.98 -10.63
N LYS A 69 7.76 21.87 -11.51
CA LYS A 69 7.48 23.27 -11.16
C LYS A 69 6.36 23.41 -10.13
N ILE A 70 5.32 22.57 -10.23
CA ILE A 70 4.23 22.52 -9.25
C ILE A 70 4.74 21.95 -7.93
N GLU A 71 5.54 20.89 -7.95
CA GLU A 71 6.16 20.31 -6.75
C GLU A 71 7.09 21.32 -6.08
N GLU A 72 7.94 22.02 -6.84
CA GLU A 72 8.80 23.12 -6.37
C GLU A 72 7.96 24.23 -5.75
N HIS A 73 6.89 24.70 -6.41
CA HIS A 73 6.04 25.75 -5.87
C HIS A 73 5.29 25.30 -4.61
N LEU A 74 4.80 24.07 -4.58
CA LEU A 74 4.16 23.51 -3.39
C LEU A 74 5.18 23.33 -2.26
N LEU A 75 6.42 22.94 -2.55
CA LEU A 75 7.53 22.88 -1.59
C LEU A 75 7.95 24.28 -1.10
N GLU A 76 7.92 25.29 -1.95
CA GLU A 76 8.17 26.70 -1.59
C GLU A 76 7.01 27.27 -0.76
N GLN A 77 5.75 26.91 -1.04
CA GLN A 77 4.62 27.23 -0.16
C GLN A 77 4.68 26.42 1.16
N MET A 78 5.34 25.24 1.14
CA MET A 78 5.74 24.50 2.33
C MET A 78 6.93 25.14 3.08
N GLU A 79 7.58 26.19 2.55
CA GLU A 79 8.33 27.18 3.37
C GLU A 79 7.36 28.04 4.21
N SER A 80 6.47 27.34 4.90
CA SER A 80 5.35 27.85 5.65
C SER A 80 5.82 28.40 7.01
N PRO A 81 4.93 29.00 7.81
CA PRO A 81 5.19 29.35 9.20
C PRO A 81 5.86 28.21 10.00
N ARG A 82 5.65 26.95 9.61
CA ARG A 82 6.32 25.77 10.16
C ARG A 82 7.85 25.83 9.99
N THR A 83 8.36 26.11 8.79
CA THR A 83 9.80 26.20 8.51
C THR A 83 10.46 27.33 9.29
N ASP A 84 9.77 28.45 9.44
CA ASP A 84 10.20 29.56 10.30
C ASP A 84 10.25 29.15 11.78
N ILE A 85 9.26 28.41 12.27
CA ILE A 85 9.23 27.87 13.63
C ILE A 85 10.38 26.88 13.84
N LEU A 86 10.60 25.95 12.91
CA LEU A 86 11.70 24.99 12.96
C LEU A 86 13.07 25.70 12.99
N ARG A 87 13.25 26.74 12.17
CA ARG A 87 14.47 27.56 12.16
C ARG A 87 14.67 28.30 13.49
N LYS A 88 13.60 28.84 14.09
CA LYS A 88 13.66 29.47 15.42
C LYS A 88 14.04 28.46 16.52
N VAL A 89 13.51 27.23 16.46
CA VAL A 89 13.86 26.15 17.41
C VAL A 89 15.30 25.68 17.21
N ALA A 90 15.77 25.55 15.96
CA ALA A 90 17.17 25.22 15.67
C ALA A 90 18.14 26.27 16.24
N ASN A 91 17.78 27.56 16.15
CA ASN A 91 18.59 28.67 16.67
C ASN A 91 18.35 28.96 18.17
N LEU A 92 17.59 28.13 18.87
CA LEU A 92 17.19 28.37 20.26
C LEU A 92 18.41 28.51 21.19
N ASN A 93 19.45 27.70 20.99
CA ASN A 93 20.66 27.78 21.80
C ASN A 93 21.30 29.17 21.71
N GLU A 94 21.40 29.75 20.52
CA GLU A 94 21.97 31.09 20.33
C GLU A 94 21.15 32.16 21.07
N VAL A 95 19.81 32.06 21.01
CA VAL A 95 18.91 32.97 21.76
C VAL A 95 19.13 32.84 23.27
N LEU A 96 19.29 31.62 23.78
CA LEU A 96 19.50 31.35 25.20
C LEU A 96 20.84 31.90 25.72
N PHE A 97 21.89 31.90 24.87
CA PHE A 97 23.22 32.40 25.25
C PHE A 97 23.39 33.91 25.03
N THR A 98 22.66 34.52 24.09
CA THR A 98 22.87 35.92 23.68
C THR A 98 21.84 36.91 24.23
N LYS A 99 20.62 36.47 24.59
CA LYS A 99 19.53 37.36 25.01
C LYS A 99 19.34 37.37 26.53
N LYS A 100 18.74 38.45 27.05
CA LYS A 100 18.37 38.58 28.47
C LYS A 100 17.32 37.52 28.86
N ARG A 101 17.41 36.99 30.07
CA ARG A 101 16.52 35.93 30.60
C ARG A 101 15.03 36.16 30.35
N THR A 102 14.52 37.38 30.60
CA THR A 102 13.10 37.72 30.38
C THR A 102 12.69 37.60 28.91
N ILE A 103 13.55 38.02 27.99
CA ILE A 103 13.31 37.91 26.54
C ILE A 103 13.33 36.44 26.13
N SER A 104 14.30 35.67 26.63
CA SER A 104 14.41 34.24 26.34
C SER A 104 13.18 33.45 26.82
N ILE A 105 12.64 33.75 28.01
CA ILE A 105 11.40 33.15 28.51
C ILE A 105 10.21 33.51 27.62
N ALA A 106 10.07 34.79 27.25
CA ALA A 106 8.98 35.23 26.37
C ALA A 106 9.03 34.55 25.00
N THR A 107 10.23 34.42 24.42
CA THR A 107 10.44 33.70 23.16
C THR A 107 10.09 32.22 23.30
N LEU A 108 10.54 31.55 24.37
CA LEU A 108 10.24 30.14 24.62
C LEU A 108 8.73 29.88 24.80
N LYS A 109 8.02 30.70 25.58
CA LYS A 109 6.55 30.57 25.77
C LYS A 109 5.78 30.84 24.47
N LYS A 110 6.28 31.76 23.63
CA LYS A 110 5.72 31.98 22.29
C LYS A 110 5.93 30.77 21.39
N LEU A 111 7.14 30.19 21.38
CA LEU A 111 7.44 28.98 20.62
C LEU A 111 6.65 27.77 21.14
N GLU A 112 6.50 27.60 22.44
CA GLU A 112 5.65 26.56 23.04
C GLU A 112 4.24 26.60 22.46
N LYS A 113 3.61 27.78 22.44
CA LYS A 113 2.27 27.95 21.87
C LYS A 113 2.25 27.65 20.36
N GLU A 114 3.18 28.23 19.60
CA GLU A 114 3.28 27.98 18.15
C GLU A 114 3.46 26.47 17.86
N LEU A 115 4.33 25.78 18.60
CA LEU A 115 4.59 24.35 18.40
C LEU A 115 3.38 23.47 18.74
N ILE A 116 2.58 23.84 19.75
CA ILE A 116 1.32 23.16 20.07
C ILE A 116 0.30 23.39 18.96
N ASP A 117 0.15 24.64 18.50
CA ASP A 117 -0.82 25.02 17.47
C ASP A 117 -0.53 24.32 16.12
N TYR A 118 0.74 24.04 15.81
CA TYR A 118 1.18 23.35 14.59
C TYR A 118 1.47 21.84 14.76
N ASP A 119 1.17 21.25 15.93
CA ASP A 119 1.43 19.85 16.29
C ASP A 119 2.89 19.38 16.04
N LEU A 120 3.86 20.23 16.38
CA LEU A 120 5.30 19.95 16.25
C LEU A 120 5.85 19.31 17.53
N ALA A 121 5.44 18.08 17.79
CA ALA A 121 5.75 17.36 19.03
C ALA A 121 7.26 17.13 19.24
N ASN A 122 8.03 16.83 18.19
CA ASN A 122 9.48 16.61 18.31
C ASN A 122 10.19 17.85 18.85
N GLU A 123 9.93 19.00 18.25
CA GLU A 123 10.52 20.28 18.57
C GLU A 123 10.04 20.83 19.92
N LEU A 124 8.80 20.53 20.30
CA LEU A 124 8.25 20.91 21.60
C LEU A 124 9.07 20.32 22.76
N THR A 125 9.64 19.12 22.59
CA THR A 125 10.56 18.51 23.56
C THR A 125 11.76 19.40 23.86
N VAL A 126 12.33 20.03 22.83
CA VAL A 126 13.50 20.93 22.95
C VAL A 126 13.12 22.19 23.71
N VAL A 127 11.94 22.74 23.44
CA VAL A 127 11.41 23.93 24.12
C VAL A 127 11.11 23.63 25.59
N TYR A 128 10.44 22.53 25.93
CA TYR A 128 10.22 22.12 27.32
C TYR A 128 11.50 21.87 28.09
N LYS A 129 12.50 21.22 27.47
CA LYS A 129 13.84 21.04 28.07
C LYS A 129 14.48 22.38 28.42
N SER A 130 14.31 23.38 27.54
CA SER A 130 14.90 24.70 27.69
C SER A 130 14.16 25.55 28.73
N LEU A 131 12.82 25.50 28.75
CA LEU A 131 11.97 26.11 29.79
C LEU A 131 12.28 25.51 31.17
N LYS A 132 12.41 24.19 31.27
CA LYS A 132 12.82 23.51 32.52
C LYS A 132 14.16 24.04 33.05
N LYS A 133 15.15 24.22 32.17
CA LYS A 133 16.49 24.74 32.53
C LYS A 133 16.46 26.20 32.97
N ILE A 134 15.80 27.08 32.21
CA ILE A 134 15.79 28.53 32.52
C ILE A 134 15.02 28.85 33.80
N HIS A 135 14.09 27.97 34.19
CA HIS A 135 13.29 28.10 35.39
C HIS A 135 13.86 27.38 36.62
N ILE A 136 15.08 26.83 36.58
CA ILE A 136 15.66 25.97 37.66
C ILE A 136 15.56 26.55 39.09
N ASN A 137 15.68 27.86 39.24
CA ASN A 137 15.60 28.56 40.53
C ASN A 137 14.23 29.23 40.76
N SER A 138 13.18 28.77 40.09
CA SER A 138 11.83 29.34 40.19
C SER A 138 10.77 28.24 40.40
N PRO A 139 9.61 28.57 41.00
CA PRO A 139 8.53 27.59 41.18
C PRO A 139 8.04 26.93 39.88
N GLU A 140 8.13 27.65 38.74
CA GLU A 140 7.79 27.12 37.41
C GLU A 140 8.66 25.94 36.96
N HIS A 141 9.81 25.70 37.62
CA HIS A 141 10.67 24.54 37.32
C HIS A 141 9.92 23.23 37.41
N PHE A 142 9.11 23.06 38.46
CA PHE A 142 8.40 21.80 38.71
C PHE A 142 7.39 21.51 37.61
N THR A 143 6.59 22.52 37.22
CA THR A 143 5.61 22.43 36.14
C THR A 143 6.27 22.03 34.82
N TYR A 144 7.32 22.74 34.40
CA TYR A 144 8.02 22.43 33.15
C TYR A 144 8.81 21.11 33.22
N SER A 145 9.23 20.68 34.41
CA SER A 145 9.82 19.35 34.60
C SER A 145 8.81 18.24 34.38
N GLN A 146 7.57 18.40 34.89
CA GLN A 146 6.48 17.46 34.65
C GLN A 146 6.06 17.44 33.17
N LEU A 147 5.88 18.61 32.55
CA LEU A 147 5.55 18.71 31.12
C LEU A 147 6.61 18.04 30.24
N TYR A 148 7.89 18.32 30.50
CA TYR A 148 8.99 17.67 29.80
C TYR A 148 8.95 16.14 29.95
N ASN A 149 8.82 15.63 31.18
CA ASN A 149 8.81 14.18 31.42
C ASN A 149 7.61 13.49 30.75
N ARG A 150 6.42 14.10 30.84
CA ARG A 150 5.20 13.58 30.19
C ARG A 150 5.37 13.56 28.67
N HIS A 151 5.92 14.62 28.10
CA HIS A 151 6.11 14.75 26.66
C HIS A 151 7.17 13.78 26.13
N VAL A 152 8.27 13.57 26.86
CA VAL A 152 9.26 12.53 26.53
C VAL A 152 8.63 11.14 26.55
N ALA A 153 7.82 10.83 27.56
CA ALA A 153 7.16 9.53 27.66
C ALA A 153 6.12 9.33 26.54
N TYR A 154 5.43 10.40 26.12
CA TYR A 154 4.55 10.40 24.95
C TYR A 154 5.33 10.12 23.65
N MET A 155 6.44 10.82 23.42
CA MET A 155 7.27 10.59 22.22
C MET A 155 7.76 9.14 22.13
N LEU A 156 8.23 8.57 23.25
CA LEU A 156 8.61 7.16 23.31
C LEU A 156 7.45 6.20 23.00
N ALA A 157 6.22 6.56 23.37
CA ALA A 157 5.04 5.77 23.04
C ALA A 157 4.69 5.84 21.55
N VAL A 158 4.85 7.02 20.92
CA VAL A 158 4.67 7.21 19.47
C VAL A 158 5.72 6.40 18.70
N ASP A 159 7.00 6.52 19.06
CA ASP A 159 8.09 5.76 18.43
C ASP A 159 7.82 4.24 18.54
N LYS A 160 7.43 3.78 19.74
CA LYS A 160 7.07 2.37 19.96
C LYS A 160 5.87 1.95 19.11
N ALA A 161 4.86 2.80 18.94
CA ALA A 161 3.71 2.49 18.11
C ALA A 161 4.10 2.35 16.63
N GLU A 162 4.99 3.21 16.12
CA GLU A 162 5.51 3.10 14.75
C GLU A 162 6.27 1.79 14.54
N ASP A 163 7.14 1.42 15.49
CA ASP A 163 7.87 0.14 15.46
C ASP A 163 6.91 -1.06 15.45
N LEU A 164 5.90 -1.05 16.33
CA LEU A 164 4.88 -2.10 16.40
C LEU A 164 4.09 -2.22 15.09
N LEU A 165 3.76 -1.09 14.47
CA LEU A 165 3.03 -1.06 13.20
C LEU A 165 3.85 -1.72 12.08
N ALA A 166 5.14 -1.35 11.96
CA ALA A 166 6.05 -1.94 10.99
C ALA A 166 6.29 -3.43 11.24
N GLU A 167 6.49 -3.83 12.51
CA GLU A 167 6.68 -5.23 12.88
C GLU A 167 5.43 -6.06 12.58
N TYR A 168 4.24 -5.52 12.84
CA TYR A 168 2.97 -6.17 12.53
C TYR A 168 2.84 -6.46 11.03
N PHE A 169 3.04 -5.48 10.15
CA PHE A 169 2.87 -5.71 8.71
C PHE A 169 3.95 -6.61 8.11
N LYS A 170 5.17 -6.55 8.65
CA LYS A 170 6.21 -7.53 8.33
C LYS A 170 5.79 -8.95 8.72
N LYS A 171 5.26 -9.13 9.92
CA LYS A 171 4.77 -10.42 10.41
C LYS A 171 3.54 -10.90 9.64
N TYR A 172 2.65 -9.98 9.23
CA TYR A 172 1.49 -10.29 8.42
C TYR A 172 1.90 -10.88 7.07
N GLY A 173 2.96 -10.35 6.44
CA GLY A 173 3.50 -10.95 5.22
C GLY A 173 3.91 -12.42 5.41
N SER A 174 4.54 -12.76 6.54
CA SER A 174 4.88 -14.14 6.88
C SER A 174 3.64 -15.01 7.09
N TYR A 175 2.65 -14.50 7.83
CA TYR A 175 1.36 -15.17 8.04
C TYR A 175 0.64 -15.41 6.72
N LEU A 176 0.59 -14.43 5.82
CA LEU A 176 -0.04 -14.54 4.51
C LEU A 176 0.57 -15.68 3.69
N LEU A 177 1.89 -15.88 3.73
CA LEU A 177 2.53 -16.96 2.97
C LEU A 177 2.49 -18.33 3.66
N SER A 178 2.33 -18.37 5.00
CA SER A 178 2.35 -19.62 5.78
C SER A 178 0.96 -20.15 6.13
N GLY A 179 -0.01 -19.27 6.37
CA GLY A 179 -1.29 -19.60 7.00
C GLY A 179 -1.14 -20.21 8.41
N ASP A 180 0.00 -19.99 9.06
CA ASP A 180 0.34 -20.64 10.33
C ASP A 180 -0.33 -19.97 11.54
N GLU A 181 -0.92 -20.78 12.42
CA GLU A 181 -1.62 -20.30 13.61
C GLU A 181 -0.66 -19.67 14.64
N THR A 182 0.63 -20.02 14.64
CA THR A 182 1.63 -19.36 15.51
C THR A 182 1.88 -17.93 15.05
N GLU A 183 1.99 -17.71 13.74
CA GLU A 183 2.12 -16.37 13.19
C GLU A 183 0.87 -15.54 13.47
N LYS A 184 -0.33 -16.13 13.30
CA LYS A 184 -1.60 -15.51 13.67
C LYS A 184 -1.64 -15.11 15.15
N MET A 185 -1.25 -16.00 16.06
CA MET A 185 -1.17 -15.70 17.49
C MET A 185 -0.25 -14.51 17.76
N GLY A 186 0.91 -14.45 17.10
CA GLY A 186 1.80 -13.31 17.28
C GLY A 186 1.26 -12.00 16.70
N LEU A 187 0.46 -12.03 15.63
CA LEU A 187 -0.27 -10.84 15.14
C LEU A 187 -1.28 -10.35 16.18
N VAL A 188 -2.02 -11.25 16.83
CA VAL A 188 -2.96 -10.91 17.91
C VAL A 188 -2.22 -10.28 19.10
N LEU A 189 -1.03 -10.79 19.45
CA LEU A 189 -0.23 -10.21 20.53
C LEU A 189 0.27 -8.80 20.19
N LEU A 190 0.75 -8.56 18.97
CA LEU A 190 1.16 -7.22 18.51
C LEU A 190 -0.02 -6.25 18.49
N MET A 191 -1.20 -6.70 18.06
CA MET A 191 -2.43 -5.90 18.09
C MET A 191 -2.79 -5.46 19.51
N LYS A 192 -2.74 -6.39 20.48
CA LYS A 192 -2.97 -6.10 21.90
C LYS A 192 -1.92 -5.16 22.47
N GLU A 193 -0.66 -5.32 22.07
CA GLU A 193 0.41 -4.45 22.54
C GLU A 193 0.23 -3.01 22.04
N MET A 194 -0.11 -2.80 20.77
CA MET A 194 -0.45 -1.47 20.25
C MET A 194 -1.62 -0.85 21.00
N GLN A 195 -2.69 -1.62 21.22
CA GLN A 195 -3.84 -1.14 22.00
C GLN A 195 -3.36 -0.68 23.38
N ASN A 196 -2.54 -1.47 24.07
CA ASN A 196 -2.00 -1.07 25.37
C ASN A 196 -1.20 0.23 25.29
N VAL A 197 -0.34 0.40 24.27
CA VAL A 197 0.44 1.62 24.06
C VAL A 197 -0.46 2.83 23.79
N ALA A 198 -1.47 2.69 22.95
CA ALA A 198 -2.40 3.76 22.61
C ALA A 198 -3.28 4.16 23.80
N HIS A 199 -3.69 3.22 24.67
CA HIS A 199 -4.46 3.55 25.88
C HIS A 199 -3.67 4.32 26.95
N LEU A 200 -2.33 4.32 26.90
CA LEU A 200 -1.52 5.09 27.85
C LEU A 200 -1.65 6.60 27.65
N TYR A 201 -1.97 7.05 26.43
CA TYR A 201 -2.05 8.47 26.08
C TYR A 201 -3.19 8.73 25.09
N GLU A 202 -4.08 9.65 25.44
CA GLU A 202 -5.06 10.18 24.50
C GLU A 202 -4.35 11.01 23.43
N SER A 203 -4.07 10.39 22.28
CA SER A 203 -3.38 11.00 21.15
C SER A 203 -4.03 10.60 19.84
N HIS A 204 -4.30 11.60 19.02
CA HIS A 204 -4.79 11.42 17.65
C HIS A 204 -3.78 10.65 16.78
N ARG A 205 -2.46 10.83 16.96
CA ARG A 205 -1.42 10.05 16.27
C ARG A 205 -1.48 8.57 16.63
N LEU A 206 -1.51 8.26 17.92
CA LEU A 206 -1.60 6.88 18.40
C LEU A 206 -2.88 6.21 17.92
N TYR A 207 -4.01 6.93 17.95
CA TYR A 207 -5.28 6.43 17.43
C TYR A 207 -5.22 6.11 15.94
N VAL A 208 -4.62 6.98 15.11
CA VAL A 208 -4.46 6.75 13.67
C VAL A 208 -3.60 5.50 13.40
N TYR A 209 -2.45 5.35 14.08
CA TYR A 209 -1.59 4.17 13.93
C TYR A 209 -2.28 2.88 14.37
N GLN A 210 -2.94 2.91 15.51
CA GLN A 210 -3.75 1.79 15.99
C GLN A 210 -4.86 1.44 14.98
N SER A 211 -5.50 2.44 14.38
CA SER A 211 -6.60 2.26 13.42
C SER A 211 -6.13 1.55 12.15
N CYS A 212 -4.96 1.94 11.60
CA CYS A 212 -4.35 1.23 10.46
C CYS A 212 -4.22 -0.27 10.73
N MET A 213 -3.70 -0.62 11.91
CA MET A 213 -3.49 -2.01 12.29
C MET A 213 -4.81 -2.74 12.59
N LEU A 214 -5.72 -2.10 13.34
CA LEU A 214 -6.99 -2.68 13.76
C LEU A 214 -7.90 -3.03 12.58
N ILE A 215 -8.05 -2.10 11.63
CA ILE A 215 -8.88 -2.32 10.44
C ILE A 215 -8.32 -3.50 9.64
N HIS A 216 -7.01 -3.49 9.38
CA HIS A 216 -6.38 -4.57 8.63
C HIS A 216 -6.45 -5.92 9.37
N HIS A 217 -6.30 -5.92 10.70
CA HIS A 217 -6.41 -7.12 11.53
C HIS A 217 -7.80 -7.75 11.41
N ARG A 218 -8.84 -6.93 11.52
CA ARG A 218 -10.24 -7.36 11.42
C ARG A 218 -10.60 -7.88 10.03
N LEU A 219 -10.01 -7.31 8.97
CA LEU A 219 -10.29 -7.73 7.59
C LEU A 219 -9.58 -9.02 7.18
N PHE A 220 -8.39 -9.30 7.70
CA PHE A 220 -7.52 -10.35 7.14
C PHE A 220 -7.00 -11.37 8.15
N VAL A 221 -7.20 -11.17 9.45
CA VAL A 221 -6.64 -12.05 10.50
C VAL A 221 -7.72 -12.63 11.40
N GLU A 222 -8.61 -11.80 11.94
CA GLU A 222 -9.71 -12.24 12.81
C GLU A 222 -10.98 -12.60 12.04
N THR A 223 -11.77 -13.51 12.62
CA THR A 223 -13.11 -13.88 12.13
C THR A 223 -14.17 -13.03 12.83
N GLU A 224 -15.27 -12.73 12.14
CA GLU A 224 -16.36 -11.82 12.57
C GLU A 224 -16.90 -12.08 14.00
N ASP A 225 -16.77 -13.30 14.52
CA ASP A 225 -17.25 -13.69 15.86
C ASP A 225 -16.42 -13.11 17.03
N SER A 226 -15.26 -12.49 16.78
CA SER A 226 -14.37 -11.93 17.82
C SER A 226 -14.48 -10.40 17.98
N MET A 227 -15.47 -9.76 17.34
CA MET A 227 -15.54 -8.31 17.17
C MET A 227 -16.02 -7.58 18.44
N GLU A 228 -15.10 -7.19 19.32
CA GLU A 228 -15.34 -6.20 20.37
C GLU A 228 -14.80 -4.81 19.95
N GLY A 229 -15.56 -3.75 20.25
CA GLY A 229 -15.14 -2.34 20.09
C GLY A 229 -15.94 -1.52 19.06
N GLU A 230 -15.40 -0.35 18.72
CA GLU A 230 -15.93 0.58 17.71
C GLU A 230 -16.02 -0.08 16.31
N SER A 231 -17.02 0.28 15.50
CA SER A 231 -17.16 -0.26 14.14
C SER A 231 -16.06 0.26 13.20
N ILE A 232 -15.80 -0.43 12.08
CA ILE A 232 -14.77 0.04 11.13
C ILE A 232 -15.19 1.38 10.49
N GLU A 233 -16.47 1.58 10.23
CA GLU A 233 -17.01 2.84 9.72
C GLU A 233 -16.85 4.00 10.69
N ASP A 234 -17.13 3.78 11.97
CA ASP A 234 -16.94 4.81 12.99
C ASP A 234 -15.45 5.19 13.11
N ILE A 235 -14.54 4.20 13.00
CA ILE A 235 -13.09 4.45 12.94
C ILE A 235 -12.74 5.32 11.72
N PHE A 236 -13.28 5.01 10.54
CA PHE A 236 -13.04 5.84 9.35
C PHE A 236 -13.52 7.28 9.53
N ASP A 237 -14.71 7.47 10.09
CA ASP A 237 -15.27 8.80 10.36
C ASP A 237 -14.43 9.57 11.39
N HIS A 238 -13.92 8.90 12.42
CA HIS A 238 -13.07 9.51 13.43
C HIS A 238 -11.71 9.90 12.86
N VAL A 239 -11.07 9.00 12.09
CA VAL A 239 -9.80 9.32 11.41
C VAL A 239 -9.97 10.48 10.44
N GLN A 240 -11.07 10.54 9.68
CA GLN A 240 -11.33 11.66 8.78
C GLN A 240 -11.43 12.99 9.55
N LYS A 241 -12.14 13.01 10.69
CA LYS A 241 -12.19 14.20 11.56
C LYS A 241 -10.80 14.61 12.07
N ILE A 242 -9.93 13.65 12.38
CA ILE A 242 -8.54 13.94 12.75
C ILE A 242 -7.81 14.59 11.57
N PHE A 243 -7.89 14.02 10.36
CA PHE A 243 -7.23 14.59 9.19
C PHE A 243 -7.72 16.01 8.86
N ASP A 244 -9.02 16.25 9.02
CA ASP A 244 -9.61 17.57 8.79
C ASP A 244 -9.17 18.59 9.85
N ASN A 245 -9.11 18.19 11.12
CA ASN A 245 -8.67 19.05 12.24
C ASN A 245 -7.16 19.36 12.19
N TYR A 246 -6.36 18.41 11.69
CA TYR A 246 -4.90 18.50 11.61
C TYR A 246 -4.41 18.55 10.15
N ASN A 247 -5.11 19.30 9.31
CA ASN A 247 -4.87 19.37 7.86
C ASN A 247 -3.50 19.93 7.45
N LEU A 248 -2.77 20.56 8.38
CA LEU A 248 -1.41 21.06 8.17
C LEU A 248 -0.31 20.03 8.51
N ASP A 249 -0.68 18.82 8.97
CA ASP A 249 0.28 17.75 9.22
C ASP A 249 0.54 16.93 7.94
N PRO A 250 1.77 16.96 7.39
CA PRO A 250 2.14 16.15 6.22
C PRO A 250 1.93 14.66 6.42
N LEU A 251 2.07 14.16 7.66
CA LEU A 251 1.85 12.75 7.93
C LEU A 251 0.42 12.34 7.55
N TYR A 252 -0.59 13.13 7.93
CA TYR A 252 -1.99 12.83 7.63
C TYR A 252 -2.35 13.00 6.17
N TYR A 253 -1.73 13.97 5.50
CA TYR A 253 -1.81 14.05 4.05
C TYR A 253 -1.34 12.75 3.37
N HIS A 254 -0.22 12.18 3.82
CA HIS A 254 0.30 10.93 3.26
C HIS A 254 -0.52 9.71 3.68
N LEU A 255 -0.95 9.63 4.95
CA LEU A 255 -1.75 8.52 5.46
C LEU A 255 -3.16 8.47 4.86
N ASN A 256 -3.66 9.57 4.28
CA ASN A 256 -4.92 9.55 3.55
C ASN A 256 -4.96 8.44 2.50
N LEU A 257 -3.87 8.26 1.72
CA LEU A 257 -3.79 7.17 0.73
C LEU A 257 -3.89 5.77 1.37
N VAL A 258 -3.34 5.59 2.57
CA VAL A 258 -3.46 4.33 3.32
C VAL A 258 -4.91 4.07 3.69
N PHE A 259 -5.64 5.09 4.15
CA PHE A 259 -7.05 4.96 4.51
C PHE A 259 -7.96 4.79 3.29
N GLU A 260 -7.67 5.40 2.14
CA GLU A 260 -8.38 5.11 0.88
C GLU A 260 -8.19 3.65 0.46
N PHE A 261 -6.97 3.11 0.62
CA PHE A 261 -6.70 1.69 0.42
C PHE A 261 -7.47 0.81 1.42
N LEU A 262 -7.48 1.14 2.71
CA LEU A 262 -8.23 0.37 3.71
C LEU A 262 -9.74 0.40 3.47
N LYS A 263 -10.31 1.52 3.02
CA LYS A 263 -11.72 1.62 2.60
C LYS A 263 -12.00 0.72 1.39
N LEU A 264 -11.12 0.72 0.38
CA LEU A 264 -11.21 -0.18 -0.77
C LEU A 264 -11.27 -1.65 -0.33
N GLU A 265 -10.35 -2.07 0.52
CA GLU A 265 -10.29 -3.44 1.04
C GLU A 265 -11.51 -3.78 1.91
N TYR A 266 -11.95 -2.86 2.77
CA TYR A 266 -13.15 -2.99 3.58
C TYR A 266 -14.39 -3.29 2.71
N TYR A 267 -14.66 -2.45 1.71
CA TYR A 267 -15.83 -2.66 0.86
C TYR A 267 -15.70 -3.88 -0.05
N ASN A 268 -14.48 -4.27 -0.45
CA ASN A 268 -14.26 -5.53 -1.18
C ASN A 268 -14.54 -6.75 -0.29
N HIS A 269 -14.07 -6.74 0.96
CA HIS A 269 -14.27 -7.81 1.93
C HIS A 269 -15.76 -8.10 2.15
N TYR A 270 -16.56 -7.06 2.36
CA TYR A 270 -18.02 -7.16 2.52
C TYR A 270 -18.81 -7.24 1.21
N LYS A 271 -18.11 -7.33 0.06
CA LYS A 271 -18.70 -7.44 -1.28
C LYS A 271 -19.60 -6.28 -1.69
N VAL A 272 -19.39 -5.10 -1.09
CA VAL A 272 -20.10 -3.86 -1.42
C VAL A 272 -19.39 -3.18 -2.60
N TYR A 273 -19.37 -3.86 -3.75
CA TYR A 273 -18.50 -3.50 -4.86
C TYR A 273 -18.75 -2.11 -5.42
N ARG A 274 -20.01 -1.64 -5.45
CA ARG A 274 -20.33 -0.28 -5.91
C ARG A 274 -19.62 0.80 -5.10
N GLN A 275 -19.42 0.58 -3.81
CA GLN A 275 -18.73 1.51 -2.94
C GLN A 275 -17.21 1.34 -3.07
N ALA A 276 -16.72 0.10 -3.20
CA ALA A 276 -15.32 -0.19 -3.48
C ALA A 276 -14.80 0.50 -4.75
N GLU A 277 -15.60 0.56 -5.82
CA GLU A 277 -15.20 1.22 -7.07
C GLU A 277 -14.85 2.71 -6.91
N LYS A 278 -15.47 3.41 -5.95
CA LYS A 278 -15.17 4.83 -5.68
C LYS A 278 -13.73 5.05 -5.22
N TYR A 279 -13.20 4.07 -4.49
CA TYR A 279 -11.85 4.11 -3.91
C TYR A 279 -10.82 3.46 -4.83
N PHE A 280 -11.25 2.56 -5.71
CA PHE A 280 -10.36 1.82 -6.59
C PHE A 280 -9.56 2.73 -7.52
N GLU A 281 -10.18 3.73 -8.14
CA GLU A 281 -9.49 4.61 -9.10
C GLU A 281 -8.31 5.35 -8.46
N GLU A 282 -8.54 5.98 -7.30
CA GLU A 282 -7.52 6.74 -6.59
C GLU A 282 -6.36 5.85 -6.12
N VAL A 283 -6.69 4.68 -5.56
CA VAL A 283 -5.69 3.71 -5.09
C VAL A 283 -4.91 3.12 -6.26
N ASN A 284 -5.57 2.80 -7.36
CA ASN A 284 -4.95 2.22 -8.55
C ASN A 284 -4.00 3.22 -9.24
N ASP A 285 -4.40 4.49 -9.34
CA ASP A 285 -3.54 5.55 -9.89
C ASP A 285 -2.27 5.79 -9.05
N ALA A 286 -2.35 5.52 -7.74
CA ALA A 286 -1.27 5.66 -6.80
C ALA A 286 -0.59 4.33 -6.41
N ILE A 287 -0.90 3.22 -7.08
CA ILE A 287 -0.52 1.86 -6.64
C ILE A 287 0.98 1.66 -6.49
N ALA A 288 1.79 2.17 -7.42
CA ALA A 288 3.25 2.08 -7.33
C ALA A 288 3.78 2.88 -6.13
N ASN A 289 3.21 4.07 -5.88
CA ASN A 289 3.56 4.89 -4.71
C ASN A 289 3.16 4.19 -3.41
N LEU A 290 1.98 3.59 -3.37
CA LEU A 290 1.47 2.83 -2.23
C LEU A 290 2.41 1.65 -1.90
N LEU A 291 2.86 0.91 -2.92
CA LEU A 291 3.80 -0.19 -2.74
C LEU A 291 5.18 0.29 -2.26
N VAL A 292 5.74 1.37 -2.80
CA VAL A 292 7.11 1.76 -2.39
C VAL A 292 7.13 2.37 -0.99
N ASN A 293 6.21 3.29 -0.70
CA ASN A 293 6.39 4.23 0.41
C ASN A 293 5.61 3.87 1.69
N TYR A 294 4.65 2.95 1.63
CA TYR A 294 3.74 2.68 2.76
C TYR A 294 3.79 1.27 3.38
N PRO A 295 4.82 0.42 3.19
CA PRO A 295 4.82 -0.91 3.80
C PRO A 295 4.93 -0.92 5.33
N HIS A 296 5.34 0.20 5.93
CA HIS A 296 5.40 0.35 7.39
C HIS A 296 4.03 0.68 8.01
N TYR A 297 3.06 1.11 7.20
CA TYR A 297 1.74 1.55 7.66
C TYR A 297 0.60 0.61 7.25
N THR A 298 0.85 -0.26 6.27
CA THR A 298 -0.11 -1.26 5.80
C THR A 298 0.58 -2.39 5.05
N PHE A 299 -0.18 -3.39 4.57
CA PHE A 299 0.30 -4.40 3.64
C PHE A 299 -0.18 -4.12 2.20
N PRO A 300 0.49 -3.22 1.46
CA PRO A 300 -0.04 -2.69 0.20
C PRO A 300 -0.07 -3.74 -0.93
N ALA A 301 0.67 -4.84 -0.81
CA ALA A 301 0.65 -5.90 -1.83
C ALA A 301 -0.72 -6.60 -1.92
N GLN A 302 -1.57 -6.50 -0.89
CA GLN A 302 -2.93 -7.01 -0.91
C GLN A 302 -3.77 -6.41 -2.04
N VAL A 303 -3.55 -5.13 -2.39
CA VAL A 303 -4.32 -4.47 -3.46
C VAL A 303 -4.12 -5.14 -4.82
N LEU A 304 -2.99 -5.80 -5.04
CA LEU A 304 -2.70 -6.53 -6.29
C LEU A 304 -3.59 -7.77 -6.41
N VAL A 305 -3.86 -8.44 -5.29
CA VAL A 305 -4.80 -9.57 -5.22
C VAL A 305 -6.21 -9.05 -5.50
N SER A 306 -6.64 -8.01 -4.78
CA SER A 306 -7.96 -7.38 -4.93
C SER A 306 -8.19 -6.84 -6.34
N LYS A 307 -7.13 -6.33 -7.00
CA LYS A 307 -7.16 -5.89 -8.39
C LYS A 307 -7.41 -7.04 -9.37
N ILE A 308 -6.73 -8.18 -9.20
CA ILE A 308 -7.01 -9.38 -10.02
C ILE A 308 -8.44 -9.84 -9.81
N GLU A 309 -8.89 -9.97 -8.56
CA GLU A 309 -10.25 -10.39 -8.23
C GLU A 309 -11.31 -9.47 -8.84
N ARG A 310 -11.08 -8.15 -8.81
CA ARG A 310 -11.92 -7.16 -9.49
C ARG A 310 -11.95 -7.40 -10.99
N CYS A 311 -10.80 -7.53 -11.65
CA CYS A 311 -10.76 -7.80 -13.09
C CYS A 311 -11.44 -9.13 -13.45
N LEU A 312 -11.31 -10.15 -12.60
CA LEU A 312 -12.01 -11.43 -12.77
C LEU A 312 -13.52 -11.29 -12.65
N ARG A 313 -14.00 -10.44 -11.73
CA ARG A 313 -15.42 -10.11 -11.60
C ARG A 313 -15.95 -9.34 -12.81
N LEU A 314 -15.16 -8.44 -13.39
CA LEU A 314 -15.56 -7.58 -14.50
C LEU A 314 -15.35 -8.19 -15.89
N GLY A 315 -14.56 -9.26 -16.02
CA GLY A 315 -14.23 -9.82 -17.34
C GLY A 315 -13.12 -9.08 -18.08
N THR A 316 -12.25 -8.36 -17.36
CA THR A 316 -11.23 -7.46 -17.93
C THR A 316 -9.79 -7.84 -17.56
N GLU A 317 -9.55 -9.08 -17.14
CA GLU A 317 -8.23 -9.57 -16.71
C GLU A 317 -7.14 -9.51 -17.79
N ASN A 318 -7.54 -9.54 -19.05
CA ASN A 318 -6.68 -9.34 -20.22
C ASN A 318 -6.15 -7.90 -20.36
N GLU A 319 -6.76 -6.92 -19.69
CA GLU A 319 -6.29 -5.52 -19.69
C GLU A 319 -5.11 -5.31 -18.72
N LEU A 320 -4.97 -6.17 -17.70
CA LEU A 320 -3.95 -6.06 -16.65
C LEU A 320 -2.53 -5.95 -17.22
N TYR A 321 -2.22 -6.73 -18.26
CA TYR A 321 -0.88 -6.76 -18.84
C TYR A 321 -0.45 -5.38 -19.38
N ALA A 322 -1.30 -4.76 -20.21
CA ALA A 322 -1.01 -3.46 -20.81
C ALA A 322 -1.02 -2.33 -19.78
N GLU A 323 -1.93 -2.39 -18.80
CA GLU A 323 -1.99 -1.41 -17.74
C GLU A 323 -0.71 -1.40 -16.88
N ASN A 324 -0.19 -2.60 -16.57
CA ASN A 324 1.02 -2.77 -15.77
C ASN A 324 2.26 -2.13 -16.39
N GLU A 325 2.37 -2.12 -17.73
CA GLU A 325 3.48 -1.45 -18.43
C GLU A 325 3.53 0.04 -18.13
N SER A 326 2.39 0.67 -17.82
CA SER A 326 2.31 2.10 -17.49
C SER A 326 2.39 2.39 -15.99
N LEU A 327 1.84 1.50 -15.16
CA LEU A 327 1.75 1.70 -13.72
C LEU A 327 3.08 1.44 -12.99
N PHE A 328 3.87 0.50 -13.50
CA PHE A 328 5.06 -0.01 -12.82
C PHE A 328 6.37 0.33 -13.55
N ILE A 329 6.40 1.37 -14.39
CA ILE A 329 7.59 1.78 -15.16
C ILE A 329 8.80 2.00 -14.24
N ASP A 330 8.59 2.73 -13.14
CA ASP A 330 9.64 3.11 -12.20
C ASP A 330 9.56 2.31 -10.89
N PHE A 331 8.81 1.21 -10.86
CA PHE A 331 8.64 0.40 -9.66
C PHE A 331 9.73 -0.67 -9.55
N GLU A 332 10.57 -0.54 -8.52
CA GLU A 332 11.59 -1.52 -8.18
C GLU A 332 11.13 -2.37 -6.97
N PRO A 333 10.93 -3.69 -7.14
CA PRO A 333 10.52 -4.55 -6.04
C PRO A 333 11.70 -4.86 -5.10
N ASP A 334 11.48 -4.75 -3.80
CA ASP A 334 12.44 -5.19 -2.78
C ASP A 334 12.43 -6.72 -2.64
N THR A 335 13.51 -7.38 -3.07
CA THR A 335 13.66 -8.84 -3.02
C THR A 335 13.91 -9.37 -1.59
N LEU A 336 14.28 -8.52 -0.64
CA LEU A 336 14.42 -8.89 0.77
C LEU A 336 13.07 -8.98 1.47
N ASP A 337 12.07 -8.23 1.01
CA ASP A 337 10.66 -8.37 1.40
C ASP A 337 10.00 -9.52 0.62
N VAL A 338 10.36 -10.74 1.03
CA VAL A 338 9.92 -11.98 0.37
C VAL A 338 8.40 -12.06 0.17
N PRO A 339 7.54 -11.78 1.18
CA PRO A 339 6.09 -11.78 0.99
C PRO A 339 5.61 -10.83 -0.11
N ARG A 340 6.01 -9.56 -0.05
CA ARG A 340 5.53 -8.56 -1.00
C ARG A 340 6.08 -8.78 -2.40
N HIS A 341 7.36 -9.14 -2.50
CA HIS A 341 7.98 -9.54 -3.76
C HIS A 341 7.27 -10.74 -4.38
N THR A 342 6.94 -11.76 -3.58
CA THR A 342 6.21 -12.94 -4.07
C THR A 342 4.84 -12.56 -4.62
N VAL A 343 4.05 -11.78 -3.88
CA VAL A 343 2.70 -11.36 -4.33
C VAL A 343 2.80 -10.53 -5.62
N PHE A 344 3.72 -9.57 -5.69
CA PHE A 344 3.93 -8.75 -6.88
C PHE A 344 4.35 -9.58 -8.11
N THR A 345 5.31 -10.48 -7.93
CA THR A 345 5.80 -11.31 -9.03
C THR A 345 4.73 -12.27 -9.52
N MET A 346 3.91 -12.84 -8.63
CA MET A 346 2.77 -13.66 -9.02
C MET A 346 1.67 -12.85 -9.72
N TYR A 347 1.42 -11.61 -9.27
CA TYR A 347 0.50 -10.69 -9.96
C TYR A 347 0.96 -10.43 -11.42
N ARG A 348 2.25 -10.18 -11.64
CA ARG A 348 2.81 -10.01 -12.98
C ARG A 348 2.70 -11.28 -13.82
N ALA A 349 3.04 -12.44 -13.24
CA ALA A 349 2.94 -13.72 -13.94
C ALA A 349 1.49 -14.04 -14.36
N LEU A 350 0.51 -13.74 -13.50
CA LEU A 350 -0.92 -13.89 -13.81
C LEU A 350 -1.37 -12.92 -14.90
N SER A 351 -0.88 -11.68 -14.88
CA SER A 351 -1.16 -10.70 -15.94
C SER A 351 -0.66 -11.20 -17.31
N SER A 352 0.54 -11.78 -17.38
CA SER A 352 1.06 -12.40 -18.62
C SER A 352 0.27 -13.64 -19.03
N TYR A 353 -0.19 -14.46 -18.07
CA TYR A 353 -1.04 -15.62 -18.32
C TYR A 353 -2.36 -15.23 -19.01
N TYR A 354 -3.02 -14.16 -18.55
CA TYR A 354 -4.32 -13.75 -19.08
C TYR A 354 -4.30 -13.21 -20.52
N VAL A 355 -3.12 -12.83 -21.02
CA VAL A 355 -2.91 -12.47 -22.44
C VAL A 355 -2.31 -13.61 -23.26
N GLY A 356 -2.25 -14.83 -22.72
CA GLY A 356 -1.73 -16.01 -23.39
C GLY A 356 -0.20 -16.06 -23.51
N LYS A 357 0.54 -15.16 -22.86
CA LYS A 357 2.01 -15.15 -22.84
C LYS A 357 2.54 -16.13 -21.79
N TYR A 358 2.27 -17.42 -22.00
CA TYR A 358 2.62 -18.49 -21.04
C TYR A 358 4.13 -18.66 -20.84
N GLU A 359 4.94 -18.44 -21.89
CA GLU A 359 6.41 -18.49 -21.79
C GLU A 359 6.95 -17.38 -20.88
N GLU A 360 6.44 -16.16 -21.04
CA GLU A 360 6.81 -15.02 -20.19
C GLU A 360 6.38 -15.26 -18.74
N SER A 361 5.15 -15.74 -18.53
CA SER A 361 4.65 -16.11 -17.20
C SER A 361 5.55 -17.17 -16.53
N ALA A 362 5.93 -18.22 -17.27
CA ALA A 362 6.84 -19.25 -16.77
C ALA A 362 8.23 -18.69 -16.44
N LYS A 363 8.79 -17.80 -17.27
CA LYS A 363 10.08 -17.13 -16.99
C LYS A 363 10.01 -16.32 -15.71
N ILE A 364 8.97 -15.49 -15.53
CA ILE A 364 8.77 -14.67 -14.33
C ILE A 364 8.74 -15.55 -13.06
N ILE A 365 7.98 -16.65 -13.08
CA ILE A 365 7.86 -17.56 -11.93
C ILE A 365 9.19 -18.29 -11.65
N ASN A 366 9.92 -18.71 -12.69
CA ASN A 366 11.23 -19.33 -12.51
C ASN A 366 12.25 -18.37 -11.92
N THR A 367 12.26 -17.11 -12.37
CA THR A 367 13.12 -16.06 -11.80
C THR A 367 12.86 -15.90 -10.30
N LEU A 368 11.59 -15.81 -9.87
CA LEU A 368 11.22 -15.77 -8.46
C LEU A 368 11.79 -16.95 -7.66
N LEU A 369 11.63 -18.18 -8.17
CA LEU A 369 12.08 -19.40 -7.50
C LEU A 369 13.61 -19.52 -7.42
N ASN A 370 14.34 -18.82 -8.30
CA ASN A 370 15.80 -18.77 -8.30
C ASN A 370 16.35 -17.65 -7.41
N GLU A 371 15.66 -16.50 -7.34
CA GLU A 371 16.08 -15.34 -6.56
C GLU A 371 15.72 -15.46 -5.08
N VAL A 372 14.56 -16.07 -4.77
CA VAL A 372 14.01 -16.07 -3.41
C VAL A 372 13.71 -17.49 -2.91
N SER A 373 14.19 -17.79 -1.70
CA SER A 373 13.92 -19.07 -1.04
C SER A 373 12.57 -19.08 -0.33
N LEU A 374 11.58 -19.72 -0.94
CA LEU A 374 10.27 -19.96 -0.33
C LEU A 374 10.22 -21.19 0.59
N LYS A 375 11.36 -21.77 0.97
CA LYS A 375 11.40 -22.99 1.81
C LYS A 375 10.75 -22.81 3.19
N LYS A 376 10.78 -21.59 3.73
CA LYS A 376 10.11 -21.24 4.99
C LYS A 376 8.58 -21.16 4.85
N TYR A 377 8.08 -21.08 3.61
CA TYR A 377 6.66 -20.91 3.28
C TYR A 377 6.20 -22.07 2.36
N PRO A 378 6.06 -23.30 2.89
CA PRO A 378 5.84 -24.48 2.07
C PRO A 378 4.55 -24.41 1.26
N PHE A 379 3.47 -23.83 1.80
CA PHE A 379 2.20 -23.67 1.08
C PHE A 379 2.34 -22.69 -0.08
N ALA A 380 2.86 -21.48 0.16
CA ALA A 380 3.16 -20.54 -0.91
C ALA A 380 4.11 -21.12 -1.97
N GLN A 381 5.12 -21.89 -1.56
CA GLN A 381 6.00 -22.57 -2.51
C GLN A 381 5.25 -23.58 -3.40
N MET A 382 4.35 -24.37 -2.82
CA MET A 382 3.52 -25.32 -3.59
C MET A 382 2.57 -24.59 -4.54
N GLU A 383 1.96 -23.49 -4.12
CA GLU A 383 1.10 -22.63 -4.95
C GLU A 383 1.85 -22.08 -6.17
N VAL A 384 3.00 -21.45 -5.94
CA VAL A 384 3.85 -20.87 -6.99
C VAL A 384 4.27 -21.96 -7.98
N LYS A 385 4.71 -23.12 -7.49
CA LYS A 385 5.07 -24.27 -8.34
C LYS A 385 3.87 -24.84 -9.11
N THR A 386 2.67 -24.81 -8.53
CA THR A 386 1.45 -25.30 -9.19
C THR A 386 1.05 -24.38 -10.33
N LEU A 387 1.19 -23.07 -10.17
CA LEU A 387 1.01 -22.12 -11.27
C LEU A 387 2.09 -22.27 -12.34
N LEU A 388 3.35 -22.53 -11.97
CA LEU A 388 4.38 -22.85 -12.96
C LEU A 388 4.06 -24.12 -13.75
N ALA A 389 3.54 -25.15 -13.06
CA ALA A 389 3.10 -26.39 -13.70
C ALA A 389 1.95 -26.14 -14.70
N LEU A 390 1.03 -25.22 -14.39
CA LEU A 390 0.00 -24.77 -15.34
C LEU A 390 0.64 -24.15 -16.59
N GLN A 391 1.66 -23.28 -16.45
CA GLN A 391 2.31 -22.68 -17.61
C GLN A 391 2.96 -23.74 -18.51
N TYR A 392 3.63 -24.74 -17.93
CA TYR A 392 4.21 -25.83 -18.71
C TYR A 392 3.15 -26.72 -19.38
N CYS A 393 1.98 -26.94 -18.76
CA CYS A 393 0.86 -27.57 -19.46
C CYS A 393 0.44 -26.78 -20.69
N MET A 394 0.29 -25.45 -20.58
CA MET A 394 -0.13 -24.60 -21.69
C MET A 394 0.93 -24.48 -22.80
N LEU A 395 2.20 -24.70 -22.47
CA LEU A 395 3.32 -24.75 -23.42
C LEU A 395 3.55 -26.15 -24.03
N ASN A 396 2.76 -27.16 -23.65
CA ASN A 396 2.96 -28.58 -24.00
C ASN A 396 4.32 -29.16 -23.54
N ASP A 397 4.97 -28.56 -22.54
CA ASP A 397 6.18 -29.11 -21.91
C ASP A 397 5.81 -30.09 -20.80
N PHE A 398 5.41 -31.30 -21.21
CA PHE A 398 4.93 -32.32 -20.29
C PHE A 398 6.05 -32.91 -19.42
N GLU A 399 7.31 -32.79 -19.83
CA GLU A 399 8.44 -33.26 -19.03
C GLU A 399 8.61 -32.39 -17.78
N LEU A 400 8.73 -31.07 -17.97
CA LEU A 400 8.85 -30.13 -16.85
C LEU A 400 7.60 -30.11 -15.98
N PHE A 401 6.41 -30.21 -16.58
CA PHE A 401 5.16 -30.40 -15.84
C PHE A 401 5.24 -31.63 -14.91
N ASN A 402 5.63 -32.80 -15.43
CA ASN A 402 5.67 -34.03 -14.64
C ASN A 402 6.68 -33.94 -13.49
N GLN A 403 7.84 -33.29 -13.71
CA GLN A 403 8.82 -33.04 -12.66
C GLN A 403 8.22 -32.22 -11.51
N LEU A 404 7.54 -31.11 -11.82
CA LEU A 404 6.87 -30.27 -10.82
C LEU A 404 5.72 -30.99 -10.13
N ALA A 405 4.86 -31.65 -10.89
CA ALA A 405 3.69 -32.35 -10.37
C ALA A 405 4.08 -33.47 -9.38
N ASN A 406 5.19 -34.18 -9.65
CA ASN A 406 5.72 -35.19 -8.75
C ASN A 406 6.37 -34.58 -7.50
N SER A 407 7.02 -33.42 -7.63
CA SER A 407 7.54 -32.65 -6.49
C SER A 407 6.41 -32.20 -5.56
N ILE A 408 5.36 -31.59 -6.12
CA ILE A 408 4.18 -31.12 -5.38
C ILE A 408 3.44 -32.29 -4.73
N GLN A 409 3.26 -33.41 -5.43
CA GLN A 409 2.63 -34.59 -4.83
C GLN A 409 3.39 -35.18 -3.65
N ARG A 410 4.74 -35.12 -3.65
CA ARG A 410 5.54 -35.51 -2.49
C ARG A 410 5.30 -34.56 -1.32
N GLN A 411 5.26 -33.24 -1.56
CA GLN A 411 4.99 -32.25 -0.52
C GLN A 411 3.57 -32.41 0.07
N ILE A 412 2.54 -32.64 -0.76
CA ILE A 412 1.17 -32.92 -0.28
C ILE A 412 1.13 -34.16 0.64
N ARG A 413 1.92 -35.20 0.36
CA ARG A 413 1.98 -36.39 1.23
C ARG A 413 2.62 -36.10 2.59
N LEU A 414 3.56 -35.15 2.64
CA LEU A 414 4.23 -34.74 3.88
C LEU A 414 3.31 -33.92 4.79
N PHE A 415 2.59 -32.94 4.21
CA PHE A 415 1.70 -32.06 4.98
C PHE A 415 0.29 -32.63 5.20
N GLY A 416 -0.09 -33.65 4.42
CA GLY A 416 -1.42 -34.25 4.47
C GLY A 416 -2.38 -33.63 3.44
N LYS A 417 -3.33 -34.44 2.97
CA LYS A 417 -4.24 -34.06 1.87
C LYS A 417 -5.20 -32.93 2.25
N HIS A 418 -5.61 -32.87 3.51
CA HIS A 418 -6.58 -31.88 4.01
C HIS A 418 -6.00 -30.47 4.10
N ALA A 419 -4.70 -30.33 4.34
CA ALA A 419 -4.05 -29.02 4.43
C ALA A 419 -3.84 -28.36 3.05
N CYS A 420 -3.86 -29.16 1.97
CA CYS A 420 -3.53 -28.71 0.60
C CYS A 420 -4.65 -29.05 -0.40
N GLU A 421 -5.92 -28.98 0.00
CA GLU A 421 -7.04 -29.45 -0.84
C GLU A 421 -7.13 -28.73 -2.18
N ASN A 422 -6.98 -27.40 -2.18
CA ASN A 422 -6.96 -26.58 -3.39
C ASN A 422 -5.84 -27.01 -4.35
N ILE A 423 -4.59 -27.14 -3.87
CA ILE A 423 -3.43 -27.57 -4.67
C ILE A 423 -3.64 -29.00 -5.20
N LEU A 424 -4.21 -29.88 -4.37
CA LEU A 424 -4.52 -31.26 -4.74
C LEU A 424 -5.55 -31.32 -5.88
N TYR A 425 -6.63 -30.55 -5.80
CA TYR A 425 -7.63 -30.48 -6.88
C TYR A 425 -7.03 -29.89 -8.14
N PHE A 426 -6.25 -28.80 -8.03
CA PHE A 426 -5.61 -28.14 -9.17
C PHE A 426 -4.67 -29.09 -9.92
N ILE A 427 -3.76 -29.78 -9.20
CA ILE A 427 -2.84 -30.76 -9.82
C ILE A 427 -3.60 -31.95 -10.42
N LYS A 428 -4.71 -32.39 -9.81
CA LYS A 428 -5.55 -33.44 -10.42
C LYS A 428 -6.14 -32.97 -11.75
N ILE A 429 -6.62 -31.73 -11.83
CA ILE A 429 -7.13 -31.14 -13.07
C ILE A 429 -6.04 -31.17 -14.15
N LEU A 430 -4.83 -30.69 -13.83
CA LEU A 430 -3.71 -30.68 -14.79
C LEU A 430 -3.29 -32.09 -15.22
N LYS A 431 -3.23 -33.06 -14.30
CA LYS A 431 -2.91 -34.45 -14.65
C LYS A 431 -3.95 -35.11 -15.56
N ILE A 432 -5.23 -34.77 -15.39
CA ILE A 432 -6.30 -35.23 -16.29
C ILE A 432 -6.14 -34.58 -17.68
N ALA A 433 -5.81 -33.29 -17.72
CA ALA A 433 -5.58 -32.55 -18.95
C ALA A 433 -4.45 -33.19 -19.80
N VAL A 434 -3.31 -33.50 -19.19
CA VAL A 434 -2.14 -34.09 -19.88
C VAL A 434 -2.31 -35.59 -20.19
N SER A 435 -3.31 -36.27 -19.63
CA SER A 435 -3.47 -37.71 -19.86
C SER A 435 -3.79 -38.05 -21.34
N GLU A 436 -3.21 -39.12 -21.87
CA GLU A 436 -3.45 -39.55 -23.27
C GLU A 436 -4.90 -40.01 -23.53
N SER A 437 -5.62 -40.38 -22.47
CA SER A 437 -7.01 -40.84 -22.58
C SER A 437 -7.96 -39.66 -22.80
N LYS A 438 -8.46 -39.53 -24.04
CA LYS A 438 -9.43 -38.49 -24.42
C LYS A 438 -10.85 -38.72 -23.88
N LYS A 439 -11.17 -39.94 -23.41
CA LYS A 439 -12.52 -40.27 -22.90
C LYS A 439 -12.78 -39.55 -21.57
N ASP A 440 -13.85 -38.77 -21.53
CA ASP A 440 -14.38 -38.07 -20.36
C ASP A 440 -13.47 -36.99 -19.73
N LYS A 441 -12.40 -36.51 -20.42
CA LYS A 441 -11.51 -35.44 -19.89
C LYS A 441 -12.33 -34.24 -19.40
N ARG A 442 -13.16 -33.68 -20.29
CA ARG A 442 -14.03 -32.53 -20.01
C ARG A 442 -14.91 -32.77 -18.79
N LYS A 443 -15.63 -33.89 -18.77
CA LYS A 443 -16.53 -34.26 -17.66
C LYS A 443 -15.79 -34.37 -16.33
N LYS A 444 -14.60 -34.96 -16.31
CA LYS A 444 -13.79 -35.10 -15.08
C LYS A 444 -13.26 -33.75 -14.58
N ILE A 445 -12.78 -32.88 -15.48
CA ILE A 445 -12.30 -31.55 -15.13
C ILE A 445 -13.46 -30.69 -14.59
N SER A 446 -14.59 -30.66 -15.30
CA SER A 446 -15.78 -29.90 -14.87
C SER A 446 -16.36 -30.37 -13.53
N GLN A 447 -16.13 -31.63 -13.12
CA GLN A 447 -16.51 -32.12 -11.78
C GLN A 447 -15.57 -31.66 -10.65
N LEU A 448 -14.34 -31.28 -10.97
CA LEU A 448 -13.34 -30.85 -9.99
C LEU A 448 -13.33 -29.33 -9.80
N VAL A 449 -13.63 -28.56 -10.85
CA VAL A 449 -13.64 -27.07 -10.79
C VAL A 449 -14.55 -26.54 -9.66
N PRO A 450 -15.81 -26.96 -9.50
CA PRO A 450 -16.66 -26.46 -8.41
C PRO A 450 -16.13 -26.84 -7.03
N LYS A 451 -15.46 -28.00 -6.91
CA LYS A 451 -14.86 -28.43 -5.64
C LYS A 451 -13.69 -27.54 -5.25
N LEU A 452 -12.85 -27.19 -6.23
CA LEU A 452 -11.73 -26.28 -6.05
C LEU A 452 -12.19 -24.87 -5.68
N GLN A 453 -13.19 -24.34 -6.38
CA GLN A 453 -13.78 -23.02 -6.09
C GLN A 453 -14.45 -22.95 -4.71
N GLY A 454 -14.89 -24.09 -4.16
CA GLY A 454 -15.45 -24.18 -2.81
C GLY A 454 -14.41 -24.25 -1.69
N VAL A 455 -13.12 -24.44 -2.00
CA VAL A 455 -12.07 -24.50 -0.97
C VAL A 455 -11.74 -23.08 -0.49
N LYS A 456 -11.73 -22.90 0.84
CA LYS A 456 -11.20 -21.70 1.49
C LYS A 456 -9.83 -22.03 2.10
N VAL A 457 -8.89 -21.11 1.93
CA VAL A 457 -7.53 -21.22 2.48
C VAL A 457 -7.15 -19.91 3.15
N ASN A 458 -6.31 -20.01 4.19
CA ASN A 458 -5.86 -18.87 4.99
C ASN A 458 -4.46 -18.40 4.62
N TYR A 459 -3.95 -18.83 3.47
CA TYR A 459 -2.65 -18.45 2.93
C TYR A 459 -2.81 -17.93 1.49
N PHE A 460 -1.78 -17.27 0.98
CA PHE A 460 -1.73 -16.74 -0.38
C PHE A 460 -1.79 -17.89 -1.39
N ALA A 461 -2.94 -18.01 -2.06
CA ALA A 461 -3.22 -19.07 -3.03
C ALA A 461 -3.50 -18.49 -4.42
N PRO A 462 -2.45 -18.09 -5.16
CA PRO A 462 -2.61 -17.55 -6.50
C PRO A 462 -3.22 -18.54 -7.50
N THR A 463 -3.27 -19.85 -7.20
CA THR A 463 -4.03 -20.81 -8.02
C THR A 463 -5.54 -20.55 -8.03
N LEU A 464 -6.08 -19.96 -6.96
CA LEU A 464 -7.49 -19.56 -6.88
C LEU A 464 -7.79 -18.29 -7.68
N LEU A 465 -6.76 -17.56 -8.10
CA LEU A 465 -6.87 -16.37 -8.93
C LEU A 465 -6.87 -16.70 -10.44
N ILE A 466 -7.02 -17.98 -10.81
CA ILE A 466 -7.19 -18.43 -12.21
C ILE A 466 -8.69 -18.52 -12.53
N ARG A 467 -9.12 -17.86 -13.61
CA ARG A 467 -10.49 -18.05 -14.14
C ARG A 467 -10.64 -19.48 -14.67
N MET A 468 -11.48 -20.27 -14.00
CA MET A 468 -11.81 -21.65 -14.37
C MET A 468 -13.16 -21.72 -15.08
N ASP A 469 -13.31 -20.99 -16.18
CA ASP A 469 -14.50 -21.00 -17.02
C ASP A 469 -14.46 -22.11 -18.08
N ASP A 470 -15.46 -22.17 -18.96
CA ASP A 470 -15.49 -23.15 -20.04
C ASP A 470 -14.29 -22.99 -20.99
N LYS A 471 -13.77 -21.77 -21.20
CA LYS A 471 -12.58 -21.55 -22.04
C LYS A 471 -11.34 -22.18 -21.43
N PHE A 472 -11.17 -22.08 -20.11
CA PHE A 472 -10.11 -22.77 -19.40
C PHE A 472 -10.21 -24.29 -19.56
N VAL A 473 -11.40 -24.86 -19.38
CA VAL A 473 -11.63 -26.30 -19.55
C VAL A 473 -11.36 -26.74 -20.99
N ASP A 474 -11.85 -26.00 -21.98
CA ASP A 474 -11.65 -26.31 -23.39
C ASP A 474 -10.17 -26.23 -23.78
N SER A 475 -9.44 -25.24 -23.25
CA SER A 475 -7.98 -25.13 -23.44
C SER A 475 -7.25 -26.34 -22.87
N LEU A 476 -7.61 -26.79 -21.66
CA LEU A 476 -7.02 -27.99 -21.05
C LEU A 476 -7.40 -29.30 -21.76
N VAL A 477 -8.60 -29.39 -22.32
CA VAL A 477 -9.05 -30.57 -23.07
C VAL A 477 -8.37 -30.65 -24.45
N SER A 478 -7.93 -29.51 -24.98
CA SER A 478 -7.20 -29.43 -26.26
C SER A 478 -5.75 -29.91 -26.19
N LEU A 479 -5.19 -30.01 -24.98
CA LEU A 479 -3.91 -30.66 -24.68
C LEU A 479 -4.03 -32.20 -24.86
#